data_AF-A0A4R8EDE2-F1
#
_entry.id   AF-A0A4R8EDE2-F1
#
_cell.length_a   1.000
_cell.length_b   1.000
_cell.length_c   1.000
_cell.angle_alpha   90.00
_cell.angle_beta   90.00
_cell.angle_gamma   90.00
#
_symmetry.space_group_name_H-M   'P 1'
#
loop_
_entity.id
_entity.type
_entity.pdbx_description
1 polymer ?
#
loop_
_entity_poly.entity_id
_entity_poly.type
_entity_poly.pdbx_seq_one_letter_code
_entity_poly.pdbx_strand_id
1 'polypeptide(L)' 'MAKTAAFHSVKQTVYHNNTSCTEGNNIEKVNLRPGTGGKPLCSHCSRL' A
#
# COMPACT_ATOMS: atom_id res chain seq x y z
N MET A 1 9.92 -8.19 -8.45
CA MET A 1 8.84 -7.20 -8.31
C MET A 1 9.41 -5.89 -7.80
N ALA A 2 8.93 -4.74 -8.27
CA ALA A 2 9.48 -3.46 -7.85
C ALA A 2 8.91 -3.09 -6.47
N LYS A 3 9.69 -3.40 -5.42
CA LYS A 3 9.42 -2.90 -4.08
C LYS A 3 9.61 -1.39 -4.05
N THR A 4 8.73 -0.70 -3.34
CA THR A 4 8.76 0.75 -3.16
C THR A 4 8.67 1.09 -1.67
N ALA A 5 8.88 2.37 -1.34
CA ALA A 5 8.65 2.88 0.00
C ALA A 5 7.21 2.56 0.43
N ALA A 6 7.02 2.25 1.72
CA ALA A 6 5.70 1.95 2.24
C ALA A 6 4.73 3.13 2.01
N PHE A 7 3.50 2.81 1.66
CA PHE A 7 2.41 3.76 1.51
C PHE A 7 1.09 3.11 1.93
N HIS A 8 0.10 3.90 2.32
CA HIS A 8 -1.21 3.40 2.66
C HIS A 8 -2.31 4.39 2.28
N SER A 9 -3.55 3.90 2.23
CA SER A 9 -4.72 4.76 2.16
C SER A 9 -5.25 5.03 3.56
N VAL A 10 -5.68 6.26 3.84
CA VAL A 10 -6.42 6.58 5.08
C VAL A 10 -7.72 5.79 5.21
N LYS A 11 -8.29 5.32 4.09
CA LYS A 11 -9.54 4.53 4.04
C LYS A 11 -9.32 3.01 4.12
N GLN A 12 -8.08 2.52 4.00
CA GLN A 12 -7.77 1.08 4.05
C GLN A 12 -7.20 0.70 5.41
N THR A 13 -7.27 -0.58 5.76
CA THR A 13 -6.70 -1.14 7.00
C THR A 13 -5.33 -1.76 6.81
N VAL A 14 -4.73 -1.64 5.61
CA VAL A 14 -3.43 -2.22 5.26
C VAL A 14 -2.48 -1.15 4.68
N TYR A 15 -1.19 -1.44 4.67
CA TYR A 15 -0.21 -0.71 3.87
C TYR A 15 0.30 -1.56 2.70
N HIS A 16 0.88 -0.86 1.72
CA HIS A 16 1.44 -1.41 0.50
C HIS A 16 2.91 -0.99 0.38
N ASN A 17 3.72 -1.82 -0.24
CA ASN A 17 5.15 -1.55 -0.49
C ASN A 17 5.61 -2.11 -1.83
N ASN A 18 4.68 -2.37 -2.73
CA ASN A 18 4.96 -2.99 -4.02
C ASN A 18 4.15 -2.28 -5.12
N THR A 19 4.83 -1.78 -6.16
CA THR A 19 4.16 -1.06 -7.26
C THR A 19 3.42 -2.00 -8.21
N SER A 20 3.55 -3.32 -8.05
CA SER A 20 2.75 -4.32 -8.76
C SER A 20 1.41 -4.61 -8.04
N CYS A 21 1.19 -4.07 -6.83
CA CYS A 21 -0.07 -4.25 -6.12
C CYS A 21 -1.18 -3.41 -6.73
N THR A 22 -2.15 -4.06 -7.37
CA THR A 22 -3.30 -3.41 -8.00
C THR A 22 -4.17 -2.65 -7.00
N GLU A 23 -4.32 -3.18 -5.77
CA GLU A 23 -5.06 -2.52 -4.69
C GLU A 23 -4.37 -1.25 -4.20
N GLY A 24 -3.04 -1.28 -4.08
CA GLY A 24 -2.24 -0.11 -3.73
C GLY A 24 -2.25 0.95 -4.84
N ASN A 25 -2.19 0.51 -6.10
CA ASN A 25 -2.22 1.41 -7.25
C ASN A 25 -3.58 2.07 -7.48
N ASN A 26 -4.67 1.50 -6.94
CA ASN A 26 -6.02 2.07 -7.03
C ASN A 26 -6.35 3.08 -5.91
N ILE A 27 -5.37 3.45 -5.07
CA ILE A 27 -5.57 4.44 -4.01
C ILE A 27 -5.68 5.83 -4.64
N GLU A 28 -6.81 6.49 -4.45
CA GLU A 28 -6.98 7.90 -4.84
C GLU A 28 -5.93 8.78 -4.14
N LYS A 29 -5.29 9.69 -4.88
CA LYS A 29 -4.20 10.55 -4.37
C LYS A 29 -4.57 11.30 -3.09
N VAL A 30 -5.83 11.71 -2.95
CA VAL A 30 -6.33 12.41 -1.76
C VAL A 30 -6.29 11.56 -0.48
N ASN A 31 -6.35 10.24 -0.63
CA ASN A 31 -6.32 9.28 0.48
C ASN A 31 -4.92 8.69 0.70
N LEU A 32 -4.00 8.86 -0.24
CA LEU A 32 -2.65 8.30 -0.20
C LEU A 32 -1.78 9.00 0.85
N ARG A 33 -1.12 8.21 1.68
CA ARG A 33 -0.16 8.66 2.69
C ARG A 33 1.12 7.84 2.61
N PRO A 34 2.28 8.47 2.81
CA PRO A 34 3.54 7.74 2.93
C PRO A 34 3.57 6.94 4.25
N GLY A 35 4.43 5.91 4.28
CA GLY A 35 4.64 5.05 5.44
C GLY A 35 3.57 3.97 5.61
N THR A 36 3.72 3.18 6.68
CA THR A 36 2.82 2.05 7.00
C THR A 36 1.54 2.49 7.68
N GLY A 37 1.51 3.68 8.29
CA GLY A 37 0.37 4.15 9.09
C GLY A 37 0.05 3.25 10.28
N GLY A 38 1.01 2.44 10.75
CA GLY A 38 0.80 1.42 11.79
C GLY A 38 -0.09 0.25 11.34
N LYS A 39 -0.39 0.15 10.04
CA LYS A 39 -1.26 -0.88 9.49
C LYS A 39 -0.47 -2.16 9.18
N PRO A 40 -1.10 -3.34 9.16
CA PRO A 40 -0.49 -4.57 8.65
C PRO A 40 -0.22 -4.50 7.14
N LEU A 41 0.70 -5.33 6.66
CA LEU A 41 1.02 -5.45 5.23
C LEU A 41 -0.17 -6.05 4.47
N CYS A 42 -0.48 -5.49 3.30
CA CYS A 42 -1.44 -6.06 2.37
C CYS A 42 -1.06 -7.51 1.99
N SER A 43 -2.01 -8.44 2.05
CA SER A 43 -1.79 -9.86 1.75
C SER A 43 -1.39 -10.11 0.29
N HIS A 44 -1.77 -9.22 -0.62
CA HIS A 44 -1.31 -9.26 -2.00
C HIS A 44 0.15 -8.81 -2.07
N CYS A 45 0.50 -7.68 -1.45
CA CYS A 45 1.90 -7.23 -1.36
C CYS A 45 2.83 -8.25 -0.71
N SER A 46 2.36 -9.07 0.23
CA SER A 46 3.20 -10.11 0.85
C SER A 46 3.52 -11.29 -0.09
N ARG A 47 2.74 -11.46 -1.16
CA ARG A 47 2.92 -12.51 -2.19
C ARG A 47 3.63 -11.99 -3.45
N LEU A 48 3.88 -10.68 -3.52
CA LEU A 48 4.51 -9.97 -4.64
C LEU A 48 5.96 -9.59 -4.30
#